data_AF-A0A536DGK4-F1
#
_entry.id   AF-A0A536DGK4-F1
#
_cell.length_a   1.000
_cell.length_b   1.000
_cell.length_c   1.000
_cell.angle_alpha   90.00
_cell.angle_beta   90.00
_cell.angle_gamma   90.00
#
_symmetry.space_group_name_H-M   'P 1'
#
loop_
_entity.id
_entity.type
_entity.pdbx_description
1 polymer ?
#
loop_
_entity_poly.entity_id
_entity_poly.type
_entity_poly.pdbx_seq_one_letter_code
_entity_poly.pdbx_strand_id
1 'polypeptide(L)'
;MRVQSAPEAAPHSLGALEDDYFRARAADIRDVGKRVATILQGRARPAPHAAAGEPVVVAADDLDASLVAELRPELVAGVALAGGAPTGHAAIVARALGIPLALGLGEALLGIPEGEEVIVDGTLGRVLIAPGQDAHCAWWGVAATRAAGGDRGKCWLRPRGRASRGRRRPQHWVIANRVVVRGPHGRPGPG
;
A
#
# COMPACT_ATOMS: atom_id res chain seq x y z
N MET A 1 48.14 2.55 -5.70
CA MET A 1 47.38 2.44 -6.96
C MET A 1 46.11 3.28 -6.82
N ARG A 2 46.13 4.53 -7.31
CA ARG A 2 44.96 5.41 -7.30
C ARG A 2 44.17 5.14 -8.58
N VAL A 3 42.95 4.64 -8.44
CA VAL A 3 42.00 4.58 -9.55
C VAL A 3 41.52 6.01 -9.81
N GLN A 4 41.92 6.57 -10.95
CA GLN A 4 41.29 7.77 -11.49
C GLN A 4 40.00 7.34 -12.20
N SER A 5 38.88 7.98 -11.87
CA SER A 5 37.58 7.82 -12.51
C SER A 5 37.59 8.49 -13.89
N ALA A 6 37.25 7.74 -14.94
CA ALA A 6 37.04 8.25 -16.30
C ALA A 6 35.78 9.17 -16.38
N PRO A 7 35.73 10.12 -17.33
CA PRO A 7 34.63 11.09 -17.46
C PRO A 7 33.39 10.50 -18.16
N GLU A 8 32.22 11.07 -17.84
CA GLU A 8 30.89 10.64 -18.30
C GLU A 8 30.68 10.71 -19.83
N ALA A 9 29.99 9.71 -20.40
CA ALA A 9 28.63 9.86 -20.97
C ALA A 9 28.24 8.67 -21.89
N ALA A 10 27.37 7.79 -21.37
CA ALA A 10 26.30 7.12 -22.12
C ALA A 10 25.20 6.79 -21.11
N PRO A 11 23.91 6.66 -21.50
CA PRO A 11 22.84 6.27 -20.59
C PRO A 11 22.98 4.77 -20.27
N HIS A 12 24.02 4.39 -19.55
CA HIS A 12 24.23 3.03 -19.07
C HIS A 12 23.22 2.64 -17.99
N SER A 13 22.42 3.61 -17.52
CA SER A 13 21.27 3.39 -16.65
C SER A 13 19.99 3.32 -17.47
N LEU A 14 19.26 2.20 -17.36
CA LEU A 14 17.94 2.01 -17.98
C LEU A 14 16.94 3.12 -17.64
N GLY A 15 17.09 3.77 -16.48
CA GLY A 15 16.23 4.88 -16.05
C GLY A 15 16.50 6.21 -16.74
N ALA A 16 17.62 6.35 -17.45
CA ALA A 16 17.94 7.54 -18.25
C ALA A 16 17.31 7.48 -19.66
N LEU A 17 16.66 6.36 -20.01
CA LEU A 17 15.88 6.24 -21.24
C LEU A 17 14.49 6.88 -21.02
N GLU A 18 14.04 7.70 -21.96
CA GLU A 18 12.77 8.45 -21.89
C GLU A 18 11.51 7.57 -22.07
N ASP A 19 11.62 6.26 -21.91
CA ASP A 19 10.52 5.30 -22.07
C ASP A 19 10.01 4.81 -20.70
N ASP A 20 8.70 4.91 -20.49
CA ASP A 20 7.98 4.44 -19.30
C ASP A 20 8.29 2.97 -18.96
N TYR A 21 8.42 2.11 -19.99
CA TYR A 21 8.76 0.70 -19.82
C TYR A 21 10.15 0.52 -19.22
N PHE A 22 11.16 1.22 -19.76
CA PHE A 22 12.53 1.12 -19.27
C PHE A 22 12.70 1.76 -17.88
N ARG A 23 11.95 2.84 -17.58
CA ARG A 23 11.91 3.41 -16.23
C ARG A 23 11.32 2.45 -15.21
N ALA A 24 10.22 1.77 -15.53
CA ALA A 24 9.64 0.73 -14.68
C ALA A 24 10.62 -0.44 -14.47
N ARG A 25 11.30 -0.90 -15.53
CA ARG A 25 12.33 -1.95 -15.41
C ARG A 25 13.54 -1.54 -14.60
N ALA A 26 13.97 -0.29 -14.70
CA ALA A 26 15.03 0.24 -13.86
C ALA A 26 14.64 0.22 -12.37
N ALA A 27 13.37 0.50 -12.05
CA ALA A 27 12.85 0.40 -10.69
C ALA A 27 12.88 -1.06 -10.17
N ASP A 28 12.40 -2.02 -10.97
CA ASP A 28 12.45 -3.45 -10.62
C ASP A 28 13.89 -3.94 -10.35
N ILE A 29 14.85 -3.56 -11.20
CA ILE A 29 16.26 -3.95 -11.03
C ILE A 29 16.84 -3.33 -9.75
N ARG A 30 16.50 -2.07 -9.45
CA ARG A 30 16.89 -1.42 -8.20
C ARG A 30 16.31 -2.14 -6.98
N ASP A 31 15.07 -2.60 -7.04
CA ASP A 31 14.44 -3.41 -5.97
C ASP A 31 15.24 -4.70 -5.70
N VAL A 32 15.54 -5.46 -6.75
CA VAL A 32 16.36 -6.68 -6.62
C VAL A 32 17.72 -6.37 -6.00
N GLY A 33 18.39 -5.32 -6.45
CA GLY A 33 19.67 -4.88 -5.90
C GLY A 33 19.59 -4.53 -4.40
N LYS A 34 18.57 -3.76 -3.99
CA LYS A 34 18.33 -3.42 -2.58
C LYS A 34 18.08 -4.67 -1.74
N ARG A 35 17.31 -5.63 -2.25
CA ARG A 35 17.00 -6.88 -1.56
C ARG A 35 18.26 -7.72 -1.34
N VAL A 36 19.07 -7.91 -2.38
CA VAL A 36 20.34 -8.63 -2.29
C VAL A 36 21.27 -7.95 -1.27
N ALA A 37 21.42 -6.62 -1.34
CA ALA A 37 22.24 -5.88 -0.39
C ALA A 37 21.75 -6.04 1.07
N THR A 38 20.44 -6.02 1.30
CA THR A 38 19.82 -6.22 2.62
C THR A 38 20.15 -7.60 3.19
N ILE A 39 20.02 -8.65 2.37
CA ILE A 39 20.33 -10.04 2.75
C ILE A 39 21.82 -10.19 3.06
N LEU A 40 22.71 -9.62 2.23
CA LEU A 40 24.16 -9.69 2.44
C LEU A 40 24.62 -8.96 3.70
N GLN A 41 23.89 -7.93 4.14
CA GLN A 41 24.12 -7.24 5.41
C GLN A 41 23.58 -8.00 6.63
N GLY A 42 22.97 -9.18 6.44
CA GLY A 42 22.31 -9.93 7.51
C GLY A 42 21.08 -9.23 8.09
N ARG A 43 20.51 -8.26 7.36
CA ARG A 43 19.32 -7.51 7.79
C ARG A 43 18.06 -8.16 7.23
N ALA A 44 16.98 -8.09 7.99
CA ALA A 44 15.64 -8.39 7.48
C ALA A 44 14.97 -7.10 7.01
N ARG A 45 14.26 -7.16 5.88
CA ARG A 45 13.37 -6.07 5.48
C ARG A 45 12.11 -6.12 6.36
N PRO A 46 11.58 -4.97 6.82
CA PRO A 46 10.30 -4.95 7.53
C PRO A 46 9.20 -5.54 6.65
N ALA A 47 8.39 -6.42 7.23
CA ALA A 47 7.21 -6.92 6.54
C ALA A 47 6.24 -5.76 6.21
N PRO A 48 5.45 -5.88 5.13
CA PRO A 48 4.47 -4.87 4.77
C PRO A 48 3.36 -4.75 5.83
N HIS A 49 3.17 -5.76 6.68
CA HIS A 49 2.15 -5.80 7.73
C HIS A 49 2.75 -5.62 9.14
N ALA A 50 1.90 -5.35 10.13
CA ALA A 50 2.31 -5.27 11.53
C ALA A 50 2.61 -6.65 12.13
N ALA A 51 3.52 -6.70 13.10
CA ALA A 51 3.87 -7.94 13.82
C ALA A 51 2.72 -8.50 14.67
N ALA A 52 1.76 -7.67 15.05
CA ALA A 52 0.67 -8.02 15.98
C ALA A 52 -0.39 -8.98 15.41
N GLY A 53 -0.28 -9.41 14.14
CA GLY A 53 -1.22 -10.34 13.52
C GLY A 53 -2.62 -9.77 13.25
N GLU A 54 -2.85 -8.50 13.58
CA GLU A 54 -4.05 -7.75 13.22
C GLU A 54 -3.92 -7.22 11.78
N PRO A 55 -4.99 -7.27 10.97
CA PRO A 55 -4.98 -6.66 9.65
C PRO A 55 -4.68 -5.16 9.77
N VAL A 56 -3.91 -4.59 8.84
CA VAL A 56 -3.57 -3.15 8.83
C VAL A 56 -3.77 -2.54 7.44
N VAL A 57 -3.86 -1.21 7.36
CA VAL A 57 -3.71 -0.47 6.10
C VAL A 57 -2.23 -0.15 5.89
N VAL A 58 -1.70 -0.48 4.73
CA VAL A 58 -0.31 -0.15 4.36
C VAL A 58 -0.29 1.18 3.63
N ALA A 59 0.40 2.18 4.18
CA ALA A 59 0.68 3.44 3.52
C ALA A 59 2.14 3.48 3.08
N ALA A 60 2.40 3.74 1.80
CA ALA A 60 3.77 3.80 1.26
C ALA A 60 3.86 4.81 0.11
N ASP A 61 5.08 5.14 -0.31
CA ASP A 61 5.30 5.96 -1.51
C ASP A 61 4.89 5.17 -2.76
N ASP A 62 5.50 4.01 -2.91
CA ASP A 62 5.17 2.97 -3.88
C ASP A 62 5.39 1.59 -3.25
N LEU A 63 4.91 0.52 -3.90
CA LEU A 63 5.21 -0.86 -3.51
C LEU A 63 6.05 -1.55 -4.58
N ASP A 64 7.30 -1.79 -4.23
CA ASP A 64 8.21 -2.60 -5.03
C ASP A 64 7.65 -4.02 -5.27
N ALA A 65 7.97 -4.62 -6.42
CA ALA A 65 7.44 -5.94 -6.82
C ALA A 65 7.73 -7.02 -5.76
N SER A 66 8.89 -6.97 -5.12
CA SER A 66 9.22 -7.88 -4.02
C SER A 66 8.33 -7.70 -2.80
N LEU A 67 7.90 -6.48 -2.47
CA LEU A 67 7.06 -6.18 -1.30
C LEU A 67 5.60 -6.55 -1.58
N VAL A 68 5.16 -6.30 -2.81
CA VAL A 68 3.85 -6.74 -3.31
C VAL A 68 3.70 -8.26 -3.19
N ALA A 69 4.77 -9.03 -3.46
CA ALA A 69 4.76 -10.49 -3.33
C ALA A 69 4.61 -10.99 -1.88
N GLU A 70 4.89 -10.13 -0.89
CA GLU A 70 4.75 -10.44 0.54
C GLU A 70 3.38 -10.03 1.11
N LEU A 71 2.49 -9.44 0.28
CA LEU A 71 1.15 -9.04 0.73
C LEU A 71 0.31 -10.27 1.05
N ARG A 72 -0.33 -10.22 2.23
CA ARG A 72 -1.22 -11.28 2.74
C ARG A 72 -2.60 -10.67 2.98
N PRO A 73 -3.66 -11.11 2.28
CA PRO A 73 -5.02 -10.57 2.46
C PRO A 73 -5.55 -10.72 3.89
N GLU A 74 -4.98 -11.65 4.66
CA GLU A 74 -5.32 -11.86 6.07
C GLU A 74 -4.73 -10.79 7.00
N LEU A 75 -3.65 -10.12 6.59
CA LEU A 75 -2.87 -9.19 7.41
C LEU A 75 -2.85 -7.77 6.83
N VAL A 76 -3.26 -7.61 5.58
CA VAL A 76 -3.35 -6.33 4.89
C VAL A 76 -4.81 -6.10 4.54
N ALA A 77 -5.44 -5.21 5.30
CA ALA A 77 -6.82 -4.82 5.08
C ALA A 77 -6.95 -3.88 3.89
N GLY A 78 -5.98 -3.00 3.64
CA GLY A 78 -6.00 -2.06 2.51
C GLY A 78 -4.62 -1.51 2.20
N VAL A 79 -4.49 -0.85 1.05
CA VAL A 79 -3.24 -0.22 0.60
C VAL A 79 -3.53 1.23 0.16
N ALA A 80 -2.68 2.15 0.57
CA ALA A 80 -2.69 3.54 0.16
C ALA A 80 -1.29 3.90 -0.35
N LEU A 81 -1.17 4.40 -1.58
CA LEU A 81 0.11 4.82 -2.15
C LEU A 81 0.12 6.32 -2.47
N ALA A 82 1.24 6.97 -2.14
CA ALA A 82 1.46 8.37 -2.48
C ALA A 82 1.60 8.53 -4.00
N GLY A 83 2.37 7.64 -4.61
CA GLY A 83 2.52 7.50 -6.06
C GLY A 83 1.81 6.26 -6.60
N GLY A 84 2.38 5.71 -7.67
CA GLY A 84 1.90 4.49 -8.33
C GLY A 84 0.91 4.73 -9.46
N ALA A 85 0.91 3.81 -10.43
CA ALA A 85 0.02 3.86 -11.58
C ALA A 85 -1.10 2.81 -11.46
N PRO A 86 -2.31 3.08 -11.98
CA PRO A 86 -3.40 2.10 -12.00
C PRO A 86 -3.06 0.78 -12.71
N THR A 87 -2.07 0.79 -13.61
CA THR A 87 -1.56 -0.38 -14.35
C THR A 87 -0.29 -0.97 -13.75
N GLY A 88 0.23 -0.41 -12.66
CA GLY A 88 1.45 -0.89 -12.00
C GLY A 88 1.27 -2.23 -11.26
N HIS A 89 2.38 -2.88 -10.93
CA HIS A 89 2.41 -4.18 -10.25
C HIS A 89 1.61 -4.18 -8.95
N ALA A 90 1.77 -3.14 -8.12
CA ALA A 90 1.01 -2.97 -6.88
C ALA A 90 -0.50 -2.97 -7.12
N ALA A 91 -0.95 -2.25 -8.16
CA ALA A 91 -2.36 -2.15 -8.51
C ALA A 91 -2.94 -3.46 -9.05
N ILE A 92 -2.18 -4.15 -9.90
CA ILE A 92 -2.58 -5.44 -10.45
C ILE A 92 -2.73 -6.47 -9.32
N VAL A 93 -1.74 -6.57 -8.44
CA VAL A 93 -1.73 -7.58 -7.37
C VAL A 93 -2.76 -7.28 -6.29
N ALA A 94 -2.89 -6.02 -5.83
CA ALA A 94 -3.90 -5.67 -4.84
C ALA A 94 -5.32 -6.03 -5.33
N ARG A 95 -5.64 -5.74 -6.60
CA ARG A 95 -6.93 -6.14 -7.21
C ARG A 95 -7.09 -7.66 -7.29
N ALA A 96 -6.06 -8.38 -7.71
CA ALA A 96 -6.09 -9.85 -7.77
C ALA A 96 -6.32 -10.49 -6.39
N LEU A 97 -5.79 -9.86 -5.34
CA LEU A 97 -5.96 -10.26 -3.94
C LEU A 97 -7.26 -9.76 -3.30
N GLY A 98 -8.05 -8.92 -3.99
CA GLY A 98 -9.26 -8.30 -3.45
C GLY A 98 -9.00 -7.31 -2.32
N ILE A 99 -7.81 -6.71 -2.29
CA ILE A 99 -7.41 -5.70 -1.31
C ILE A 99 -7.76 -4.31 -1.87
N PRO A 100 -8.53 -3.48 -1.13
CA PRO A 100 -8.79 -2.10 -1.53
C PRO A 100 -7.51 -1.28 -1.63
N LEU A 101 -7.42 -0.49 -2.71
CA LEU A 101 -6.23 0.27 -3.07
C LEU A 101 -6.59 1.69 -3.46
N ALA A 102 -5.96 2.67 -2.81
CA ALA A 102 -5.95 4.07 -3.22
C ALA A 102 -4.54 4.47 -3.70
N LEU A 103 -4.45 5.19 -4.82
CA LEU A 103 -3.20 5.57 -5.49
C LEU A 103 -3.15 7.08 -5.69
N GLY A 104 -1.96 7.64 -5.86
CA GLY A 104 -1.79 9.05 -6.22
C GLY A 104 -2.22 10.01 -5.13
N LEU A 105 -2.08 9.62 -3.85
CA LEU A 105 -2.49 10.41 -2.69
C LEU A 105 -1.49 11.52 -2.33
N GLY A 106 -0.32 11.52 -2.96
CA GLY A 106 0.77 12.47 -2.73
C GLY A 106 1.51 12.26 -1.40
N GLU A 107 2.61 12.99 -1.24
CA GLU A 107 3.55 12.87 -0.11
C GLU A 107 2.90 13.07 1.27
N ALA A 108 1.78 13.80 1.34
CA ALA A 108 1.04 14.02 2.58
C ALA A 108 0.61 12.70 3.26
N LEU A 109 0.43 11.63 2.47
CA LEU A 109 0.14 10.29 2.98
C LEU A 109 1.25 9.76 3.91
N LEU A 110 2.51 10.09 3.63
CA LEU A 110 3.65 9.56 4.40
C LEU A 110 3.82 10.23 5.76
N GLY A 111 3.12 11.35 5.98
CA GLY A 111 3.09 12.07 7.25
C GLY A 111 2.08 11.53 8.26
N ILE A 112 1.30 10.50 7.92
CA ILE A 112 0.30 9.94 8.84
C ILE A 112 1.01 9.20 9.99
N PRO A 113 0.64 9.44 11.26
CA PRO A 113 1.21 8.69 12.38
C PRO A 113 0.94 7.18 12.28
N GLU A 114 1.93 6.35 12.62
CA GLU A 114 1.71 4.91 12.71
C GLU A 114 0.63 4.59 13.77
N GLY A 115 -0.29 3.68 13.43
CA GLY A 115 -1.39 3.30 14.30
C GLY A 115 -2.63 4.19 14.22
N GLU A 116 -2.57 5.30 13.46
CA GLU A 116 -3.71 6.20 13.26
C GLU A 116 -4.84 5.49 12.51
N GLU A 117 -6.09 5.80 12.86
CA GLU A 117 -7.26 5.24 12.19
C GLU A 117 -7.45 5.91 10.83
N VAL A 118 -7.52 5.09 9.77
CA VAL A 118 -7.74 5.56 8.41
C VAL A 118 -8.85 4.77 7.73
N ILE A 119 -9.60 5.45 6.86
CA ILE A 119 -10.54 4.82 5.94
C ILE A 119 -9.96 4.90 4.54
N VAL A 120 -9.79 3.75 3.88
CA VAL A 120 -9.37 3.65 2.48
C VAL A 120 -10.58 3.35 1.62
N ASP A 121 -10.79 4.14 0.57
CA ASP A 121 -11.77 3.90 -0.49
C ASP A 121 -11.06 3.63 -1.81
N GLY A 122 -11.02 2.36 -2.19
CA GLY A 122 -10.45 1.92 -3.46
C GLY A 122 -11.37 2.13 -4.68
N THR A 123 -12.63 2.54 -4.51
CA THR A 123 -13.50 2.94 -5.63
C THR A 123 -13.21 4.37 -6.06
N LEU A 124 -13.06 5.28 -5.10
CA LEU A 124 -12.80 6.69 -5.38
C LEU A 124 -11.31 7.06 -5.35
N GLY A 125 -10.44 6.15 -4.90
CA GLY A 125 -9.01 6.41 -4.73
C GLY A 125 -8.75 7.45 -3.64
N ARG A 126 -9.45 7.38 -2.51
CA ARG A 126 -9.36 8.37 -1.42
C ARG A 126 -9.02 7.72 -0.09
N VAL A 127 -8.39 8.50 0.78
CA VAL A 127 -8.11 8.11 2.16
C VAL A 127 -8.60 9.21 3.09
N LEU A 128 -9.31 8.82 4.15
CA LEU A 128 -9.63 9.69 5.28
C LEU A 128 -8.76 9.31 6.46
N ILE A 129 -8.19 10.32 7.10
CA ILE A 129 -7.30 10.18 8.25
C ILE A 129 -8.04 10.69 9.48
N ALA A 130 -7.92 9.96 10.61
CA ALA A 130 -8.55 10.31 11.87
C ALA A 130 -10.05 10.68 11.72
N PRO A 131 -10.88 9.82 11.10
CA PRO A 131 -12.28 10.15 10.92
C PRO A 131 -12.95 10.27 12.29
N GLY A 132 -13.43 11.46 12.64
CA GLY A 132 -14.31 11.62 13.80
C GLY A 132 -15.56 10.73 13.68
N GLN A 133 -16.23 10.45 14.81
CA GLN A 133 -17.39 9.54 14.83
C GLN A 133 -18.47 9.91 13.81
N ASP A 134 -18.73 11.21 13.61
CA ASP A 134 -19.71 11.69 12.64
C ASP A 134 -19.26 11.44 11.18
N ALA A 135 -17.98 11.66 10.89
CA ALA A 135 -17.39 11.42 9.58
C ALA A 135 -17.39 9.91 9.26
N HIS A 136 -17.09 9.06 10.25
CA HIS A 136 -17.15 7.61 10.12
C HIS A 136 -18.57 7.14 9.77
N CYS A 137 -19.59 7.61 10.48
CA CYS A 137 -21.00 7.28 10.22
C CYS A 137 -21.47 7.78 8.84
N ALA A 138 -21.14 9.02 8.48
CA ALA A 138 -21.49 9.59 7.18
C ALA A 138 -20.86 8.79 6.03
N TRP A 139 -19.57 8.45 6.14
CA TRP A 139 -18.85 7.69 5.13
C TRP A 139 -19.46 6.31 4.89
N TRP A 140 -19.83 5.61 5.96
CA TRP A 140 -20.49 4.33 5.87
C TRP A 140 -21.90 4.43 5.28
N GLY A 141 -22.62 5.52 5.56
CA GLY A 141 -23.91 5.81 4.93
C GLY A 141 -23.80 5.99 3.41
N VAL A 142 -22.77 6.70 2.94
CA VAL A 142 -22.53 6.93 1.50
C VAL A 142 -21.93 5.71 0.80
N ALA A 143 -21.02 4.98 1.46
CA ALA A 143 -20.46 3.74 0.94
C ALA A 143 -21.53 2.65 0.80
N ALA A 144 -22.46 2.54 1.76
CA ALA A 144 -23.59 1.62 1.70
C ALA A 144 -24.55 1.92 0.54
N THR A 145 -24.79 3.20 0.22
CA THR A 145 -25.65 3.59 -0.92
C THR A 145 -24.99 3.31 -2.27
N ARG A 146 -23.66 3.34 -2.37
CA ARG A 146 -22.93 2.98 -3.60
C ARG A 146 -22.74 1.47 -3.78
N ALA A 147 -22.57 0.73 -2.68
CA ALA A 147 -22.55 -0.73 -2.68
C ALA A 147 -23.96 -1.32 -2.94
N ALA A 148 -25.02 -0.56 -2.65
CA ALA A 148 -26.42 -0.95 -2.81
C ALA A 148 -26.94 -0.94 -4.27
N GLY A 149 -26.22 -1.65 -5.14
CA GLY A 149 -26.88 -2.61 -6.03
C GLY A 149 -27.26 -3.92 -5.29
N GLY A 150 -26.87 -4.07 -4.02
CA GLY A 150 -27.24 -5.20 -3.18
C GLY A 150 -27.34 -4.84 -1.70
N ASP A 151 -28.55 -4.98 -1.18
CA ASP A 151 -28.99 -5.08 0.22
C ASP A 151 -28.80 -3.86 1.16
N ARG A 152 -29.93 -3.41 1.72
CA ARG A 152 -30.04 -2.17 2.50
C ARG A 152 -29.79 -2.45 3.98
N GLY A 153 -28.84 -1.73 4.55
CA GLY A 153 -28.79 -1.45 5.97
C GLY A 153 -27.97 -2.43 6.80
N LYS A 154 -26.73 -2.04 7.10
CA LYS A 154 -26.07 -2.23 8.40
C LYS A 154 -24.76 -1.43 8.40
N CYS A 155 -24.65 -0.50 9.34
CA CYS A 155 -23.38 0.08 9.76
C CYS A 155 -22.61 -1.03 10.50
N TRP A 156 -21.61 -1.66 9.86
CA TRP A 156 -20.77 -2.69 10.50
C TRP A 156 -19.73 -2.03 11.41
N LEU A 157 -20.20 -1.55 12.56
CA LEU A 157 -19.33 -1.08 13.63
C LEU A 157 -18.58 -2.28 14.25
N ARG A 158 -17.25 -2.28 14.06
CA ARG A 158 -16.17 -3.14 14.64
C ARG A 158 -15.73 -4.37 13.83
N PRO A 159 -14.41 -4.54 13.58
CA PRO A 159 -13.84 -5.84 13.28
C PRO A 159 -13.55 -6.55 14.61
N ARG A 160 -14.56 -7.19 15.21
CA ARG A 160 -14.32 -8.29 16.15
C ARG A 160 -15.11 -9.50 15.71
N GLY A 161 -14.48 -10.30 14.87
CA GLY A 161 -14.99 -11.60 14.47
C GLY A 161 -14.11 -12.21 13.39
N ARG A 162 -13.41 -13.30 13.74
CA ARG A 162 -12.82 -14.22 12.78
C ARG A 162 -13.91 -14.59 11.78
N ALA A 163 -13.75 -14.21 10.51
CA ALA A 163 -14.68 -14.61 9.47
C ALA A 163 -14.79 -16.13 9.47
N SER A 164 -15.99 -16.65 9.74
CA SER A 164 -16.28 -18.07 9.61
C SER A 164 -15.99 -18.47 8.16
N ARG A 165 -15.18 -19.52 8.00
CA ARG A 165 -14.84 -20.13 6.70
C ARG A 165 -16.15 -20.39 5.94
N GLY A 166 -16.37 -19.67 4.84
CA GLY A 166 -17.46 -19.98 3.90
C GLY A 166 -18.25 -18.80 3.33
N ARG A 167 -18.22 -17.60 3.91
CA ARG A 167 -18.87 -16.43 3.28
C ARG A 167 -17.85 -15.61 2.49
N ARG A 168 -18.05 -15.50 1.17
CA ARG A 168 -17.39 -14.47 0.35
C ARG A 168 -17.69 -13.13 1.00
N ARG A 169 -16.64 -12.42 1.45
CA ARG A 169 -16.80 -11.02 1.86
C ARG A 169 -17.38 -10.27 0.66
N PRO A 170 -18.46 -9.48 0.82
CA PRO A 170 -18.85 -8.58 -0.23
C PRO A 170 -17.64 -7.70 -0.56
N GLN A 171 -17.42 -7.40 -1.84
CA GLN A 171 -16.32 -6.55 -2.28
C GLN A 171 -16.60 -5.10 -1.88
N HIS A 172 -16.56 -4.82 -0.58
CA HIS A 172 -16.58 -3.47 -0.07
C HIS A 172 -15.18 -2.91 -0.32
N TRP A 173 -15.08 -1.98 -1.25
CA TRP A 173 -13.86 -1.26 -1.57
C TRP A 173 -13.50 -0.21 -0.51
N VAL A 174 -14.23 -0.18 0.61
CA VAL A 174 -14.07 0.78 1.70
C VAL A 174 -13.75 0.05 2.99
N ILE A 175 -12.63 0.40 3.64
CA ILE A 175 -12.16 -0.25 4.86
C ILE A 175 -11.64 0.79 5.85
N ALA A 176 -12.06 0.68 7.11
CA ALA A 176 -11.53 1.43 8.25
C ALA A 176 -10.54 0.57 9.03
N ASN A 177 -9.31 1.03 9.22
CA ASN A 177 -8.30 0.31 10.00
C ASN A 177 -7.13 1.20 10.43
N ARG A 178 -6.25 0.67 11.28
CA ARG A 178 -4.99 1.33 11.64
C ARG A 178 -4.00 1.30 10.49
N VAL A 179 -3.36 2.44 10.24
CA VAL A 179 -2.32 2.57 9.22
C VAL A 179 -0.96 2.16 9.76
N VAL A 180 -0.18 1.56 8.89
CA VAL A 180 1.24 1.30 9.06
C VAL A 180 1.96 1.97 7.91
N VAL A 181 2.82 2.92 8.22
CA VAL A 181 3.56 3.67 7.22
C VAL A 181 4.87 2.96 6.88
N ARG A 182 5.18 2.91 5.60
CA ARG A 182 6.42 2.35 5.05
C ARG A 182 7.05 3.44 4.18
N GLY A 183 7.99 4.17 4.77
CA GLY A 183 8.72 5.22 4.04
C GLY A 183 9.56 4.66 2.89
N PRO A 184 10.09 5.53 1.99
CA PRO A 184 10.79 5.16 0.75
C PRO A 184 12.07 4.31 0.93
N HIS A 185 12.42 3.94 2.17
CA HIS A 185 13.61 3.20 2.53
C HIS A 185 13.39 2.16 3.65
N GLY A 186 12.14 1.76 3.93
CA GLY A 186 11.87 0.80 5.02
C GLY A 186 12.28 1.32 6.40
N ARG A 187 12.46 2.64 6.56
CA ARG A 187 12.62 3.25 7.88
C ARG A 187 11.25 3.28 8.55
N PRO A 188 11.13 2.81 9.80
CA PRO A 188 9.92 3.04 10.58
C PRO A 188 9.69 4.55 10.71
N GLY A 189 8.43 4.97 10.73
CA GLY A 189 8.08 6.38 10.92
C GLY A 189 8.63 6.92 12.25
N PRO A 190 8.76 8.25 12.42
CA PRO A 190 9.06 8.81 13.72
C PRO A 190 7.91 8.46 14.68
N GLY A 191 8.23 7.70 15.72
CA GLY A 191 7.34 7.41 16.84
C GLY A 191 7.29 8.55 17.86
#